data_AF-A0A5P8P426-F1
#
_entry.id   AF-A0A5P8P426-F1
#
_cell.length_a   1.000
_cell.length_b   1.000
_cell.length_c   1.000
_cell.angle_alpha   90.00
_cell.angle_beta   90.00
_cell.angle_gamma   90.00
#
_symmetry.space_group_name_H-M   'P 1'
#
loop_
_entity.id
_entity.type
_entity.pdbx_description
1 polymer ?
#
loop_
_entity_poly.entity_id
_entity_poly.type
_entity_poly.pdbx_seq_one_letter_code
_entity_poly.pdbx_strand_id
1 'polypeptide(L)'
;MANKGWDEFEIGAMLRSFDGKAAEVIATTHQEDRSYSQSNSFTASVADWRILKPVFNKDFCIDCQFCWVYCPDISIISRDKKMVGVDMDHCKGCGICVEVCPTNPKSLLMFAEQADEETEIAQWPAKDEEK
;
A
#
# COMPACT_ATOMS: atom_id res chain seq x y z
N MET A 1 -1.79 28.80 30.78
CA MET A 1 -0.86 27.84 30.14
C MET A 1 0.47 28.02 30.85
N ALA A 2 1.05 26.96 31.41
CA ALA A 2 2.36 27.07 32.05
C ALA A 2 3.40 27.36 30.96
N ASN A 3 4.16 28.45 31.10
CA ASN A 3 5.24 28.77 30.17
C ASN A 3 6.31 27.68 30.32
N LYS A 4 6.38 26.78 29.32
CA LYS A 4 7.43 25.78 29.23
C LYS A 4 8.78 26.45 28.92
N GLY A 5 9.85 25.86 29.43
CA GLY A 5 11.23 26.30 29.15
C GLY A 5 11.58 26.16 27.67
N TRP A 6 12.70 26.77 27.25
CA TRP A 6 13.20 26.66 25.88
C TRP A 6 13.64 25.22 25.49
N ASP A 7 13.77 24.35 26.49
CA ASP A 7 14.16 22.95 26.43
C ASP A 7 12.96 21.98 26.58
N GLU A 8 11.76 22.49 26.80
CA GLU A 8 10.54 21.69 26.98
C GLU A 8 9.57 21.86 25.81
N PHE A 9 9.19 20.74 25.18
CA PHE A 9 8.23 20.77 24.07
C PHE A 9 6.78 20.70 24.57
N GLU A 10 5.89 21.44 23.91
CA GLU A 10 4.45 21.22 24.03
C GLU A 10 4.05 19.90 23.37
N ILE A 11 3.13 19.16 23.99
CA ILE A 11 2.58 17.94 23.40
C ILE A 11 1.79 18.38 22.16
N GLY A 12 2.23 17.95 20.98
CA GLY A 12 1.76 18.45 19.68
C GLY A 12 2.75 19.34 18.92
N ALA A 13 3.74 19.94 19.60
CA ALA A 13 4.87 20.62 18.94
C ALA A 13 5.87 19.60 18.35
N MET A 14 5.86 18.38 18.86
CA MET A 14 6.61 17.24 18.32
C MET A 14 5.68 16.05 18.12
N LEU A 15 5.52 15.64 16.87
CA LEU A 15 4.87 14.38 16.50
C LEU A 15 5.93 13.29 16.45
N ARG A 16 5.81 12.30 17.33
CA ARG A 16 6.73 11.15 17.36
C ARG A 16 6.30 10.12 16.33
N SER A 17 7.23 9.49 15.64
CA SER A 17 6.88 8.44 14.67
C SER A 17 6.36 7.16 15.34
N PHE A 18 6.83 6.85 16.56
CA PHE A 18 6.54 5.61 17.28
C PHE A 18 6.09 5.90 18.71
N ASP A 19 5.31 4.98 19.27
CA ASP A 19 4.97 4.97 20.69
C ASP A 19 6.21 4.55 21.50
N GLY A 20 6.85 5.53 22.13
CA GLY A 20 8.06 5.32 22.91
C GLY A 20 9.34 5.35 22.07
N LYS A 21 10.27 4.44 22.37
CA LYS A 21 11.55 4.33 21.63
C LYS A 21 11.36 3.37 20.47
N ALA A 22 11.90 3.72 19.31
CA ALA A 22 11.98 2.79 18.20
C ALA A 22 12.74 1.52 18.64
N ALA A 23 12.14 0.35 18.41
CA ALA A 23 12.77 -0.92 18.74
C ALA A 23 14.04 -1.11 17.89
N GLU A 24 15.09 -1.70 18.46
CA GLU A 24 16.35 -1.97 17.74
C GLU A 24 16.14 -2.90 16.53
N VAL A 25 15.05 -3.68 16.54
CA VAL A 25 14.66 -4.63 15.49
C VAL A 25 13.79 -4.03 14.40
N ILE A 26 13.57 -2.70 14.37
CA ILE A 26 12.62 -2.07 13.44
C ILE A 26 12.91 -2.34 11.96
N ALA A 27 14.19 -2.54 11.61
CA ALA A 27 14.61 -2.90 10.25
C ALA A 27 14.12 -4.29 9.83
N THR A 28 13.91 -5.19 10.79
CA THR A 28 13.45 -6.57 10.58
C THR A 28 11.97 -6.76 10.89
N THR A 29 11.31 -5.79 11.52
CA THR A 29 9.87 -5.81 11.81
C THR A 29 9.09 -5.29 10.60
N HIS A 30 8.08 -6.05 10.17
CA HIS A 30 7.15 -5.63 9.12
C HIS A 30 6.42 -4.35 9.53
N GLN A 31 5.94 -3.58 8.55
CA GLN A 31 5.39 -2.24 8.81
C GLN A 31 4.17 -2.34 9.74
N GLU A 32 3.25 -3.25 9.46
CA GLU A 32 2.04 -3.51 10.25
C GLU A 32 2.29 -3.88 11.72
N ASP A 33 3.47 -4.42 12.04
CA ASP A 33 3.83 -4.88 13.39
C ASP A 33 4.58 -3.82 14.21
N ARG A 34 4.80 -2.63 13.65
CA ARG A 34 5.51 -1.55 14.35
C ARG A 34 4.58 -0.79 15.27
N SER A 35 5.08 -0.40 16.44
CA SER A 35 4.36 0.44 17.41
C SER A 35 4.35 1.90 16.96
N TYR A 36 3.62 2.22 15.88
CA TYR A 36 3.44 3.58 15.40
C TYR A 36 2.65 4.43 16.40
N SER A 37 2.97 5.72 16.48
CA SER A 37 2.11 6.65 17.21
C SER A 37 0.86 6.96 16.41
N GLN A 38 -0.20 7.38 17.10
CA GLN A 38 -1.46 7.83 16.47
C GLN A 38 -1.27 8.98 15.45
N SER A 39 -0.21 9.76 15.59
CA SER A 39 0.07 10.91 14.70
C SER A 39 0.91 10.55 13.47
N ASN A 40 1.26 9.27 13.30
CA ASN A 40 2.06 8.81 12.17
C ASN A 40 1.20 8.77 10.89
N SER A 41 1.83 8.97 9.72
CA SER A 41 1.14 8.81 8.43
C SER A 41 0.65 7.38 8.18
N PHE A 42 1.29 6.37 8.77
CA PHE A 42 0.86 4.97 8.67
C PHE A 42 -0.54 4.72 9.25
N THR A 43 -0.98 5.52 10.22
CA THR A 43 -2.32 5.38 10.81
C THR A 43 -3.38 6.22 10.09
N ALA A 44 -3.00 6.98 9.06
CA ALA A 44 -3.89 7.84 8.31
C ALA A 44 -4.25 7.21 6.97
N SER A 45 -5.55 7.03 6.70
CA SER A 45 -6.03 6.55 5.41
C SER A 45 -6.06 7.70 4.38
N VAL A 46 -5.66 7.39 3.15
CA VAL A 46 -5.80 8.25 1.96
C VAL A 46 -6.72 7.60 0.91
N ALA A 47 -7.51 6.61 1.32
CA ALA A 47 -8.38 5.86 0.41
C ALA A 47 -9.34 6.75 -0.40
N ASP A 48 -9.80 7.84 0.20
CA ASP A 48 -10.72 8.81 -0.41
C ASP A 48 -10.18 9.52 -1.65
N TRP A 49 -8.88 9.40 -1.95
CA TRP A 49 -8.26 10.03 -3.12
C TRP A 49 -8.57 9.28 -4.42
N ARG A 50 -9.03 8.04 -4.32
CA ARG A 50 -9.28 7.16 -5.46
C ARG A 50 -10.62 7.49 -6.13
N ILE A 51 -10.58 7.52 -7.45
CA ILE A 51 -11.76 7.34 -8.30
C ILE A 51 -11.76 5.92 -8.88
N LEU A 52 -10.56 5.39 -9.16
CA LEU A 52 -10.31 4.05 -9.64
C LEU A 52 -9.37 3.32 -8.67
N LYS A 53 -9.53 2.01 -8.53
CA LYS A 53 -8.64 1.13 -7.75
C LYS A 53 -8.04 0.01 -8.61
N PRO A 54 -6.80 -0.43 -8.32
CA PRO A 54 -6.24 -1.63 -8.93
C PRO A 54 -6.84 -2.88 -8.27
N VAL A 55 -7.46 -3.76 -9.06
CA VAL A 55 -7.87 -5.09 -8.59
C VAL A 55 -6.77 -6.09 -8.96
N PHE A 56 -6.42 -6.95 -8.02
CA PHE A 56 -5.34 -7.92 -8.15
C PHE A 56 -5.89 -9.33 -8.41
N ASN A 57 -5.60 -9.89 -9.58
CA ASN A 57 -5.87 -11.28 -9.90
C ASN A 57 -4.60 -12.12 -9.75
N LYS A 58 -4.58 -12.97 -8.72
CA LYS A 58 -3.43 -13.81 -8.38
C LYS A 58 -3.13 -14.88 -9.43
N ASP A 59 -4.12 -15.37 -10.15
CA ASP A 59 -3.95 -16.49 -11.10
C ASP A 59 -3.05 -16.13 -12.29
N PHE A 60 -2.97 -14.83 -12.59
CA PHE A 60 -2.12 -14.29 -13.65
C PHE A 60 -0.79 -13.75 -13.14
N CYS A 61 -0.58 -13.66 -11.82
CA CYS A 61 0.61 -13.08 -11.24
C CYS A 61 1.81 -14.04 -11.31
N ILE A 62 2.96 -13.53 -11.73
CA ILE A 62 4.23 -14.27 -11.77
C ILE A 62 5.23 -13.82 -10.70
N ASP A 63 4.77 -13.04 -9.71
CA ASP A 63 5.59 -12.56 -8.59
C ASP A 63 6.85 -11.77 -9.00
N CYS A 64 6.83 -11.09 -10.16
CA CYS A 64 7.97 -10.35 -10.70
C CYS A 64 8.41 -9.10 -9.90
N GLN A 65 7.60 -8.67 -8.92
CA GLN A 65 7.84 -7.51 -8.05
C GLN A 65 7.90 -6.14 -8.73
N PHE A 66 7.54 -6.02 -10.02
CA PHE A 66 7.52 -4.71 -10.69
C PHE A 66 6.50 -3.77 -10.05
N CYS A 67 5.28 -4.23 -9.80
CA CYS A 67 4.27 -3.43 -9.10
C CYS A 67 4.80 -2.93 -7.74
N TRP A 68 5.52 -3.77 -6.99
CA TRP A 68 6.09 -3.44 -5.69
C TRP A 68 7.18 -2.36 -5.77
N VAL A 69 8.16 -2.52 -6.68
CA VAL A 69 9.27 -1.57 -6.84
C VAL A 69 8.80 -0.21 -7.38
N TYR A 70 7.83 -0.21 -8.30
CA TYR A 70 7.37 1.03 -8.95
C TYR A 70 6.26 1.76 -8.21
N CYS A 71 5.69 1.19 -7.15
CA CYS A 71 4.64 1.86 -6.39
C CYS A 71 5.22 3.05 -5.59
N PRO A 72 4.81 4.30 -5.88
CA PRO A 72 5.38 5.48 -5.20
C PRO A 72 4.96 5.59 -3.72
N ASP A 73 3.85 4.97 -3.34
CA ASP A 73 3.27 5.02 -1.99
C ASP A 73 3.53 3.74 -1.18
N ILE A 74 4.27 2.77 -1.73
CA ILE A 74 4.58 1.48 -1.07
C ILE A 74 3.30 0.74 -0.63
N SER A 75 2.20 0.93 -1.35
CA SER A 75 0.91 0.29 -1.03
C SER A 75 0.81 -1.15 -1.55
N ILE A 76 1.88 -1.68 -2.14
CA ILE A 76 1.94 -3.06 -2.62
C ILE A 76 2.50 -3.95 -1.51
N ILE A 77 1.74 -4.96 -1.11
CA ILE A 77 2.12 -5.89 -0.05
C ILE A 77 2.86 -7.07 -0.67
N SER A 78 4.18 -7.12 -0.48
CA SER A 78 5.03 -8.24 -0.89
C SER A 78 5.59 -8.98 0.33
N ARG A 79 5.48 -10.31 0.36
CA ARG A 79 6.04 -11.18 1.41
C ARG A 79 6.75 -12.35 0.78
N ASP A 80 7.97 -12.64 1.22
CA ASP A 80 8.79 -13.74 0.69
C ASP A 80 8.92 -13.74 -0.84
N LYS A 81 9.05 -12.54 -1.43
CA LYS A 81 9.09 -12.30 -2.89
C LYS A 81 7.80 -12.68 -3.62
N LYS A 82 6.67 -12.73 -2.92
CA LYS A 82 5.34 -12.96 -3.49
C LYS A 82 4.44 -11.75 -3.30
N MET A 83 3.70 -11.41 -4.35
CA MET A 83 2.66 -10.40 -4.31
C MET A 83 1.46 -10.95 -3.52
N VAL A 84 1.15 -10.32 -2.38
CA VAL A 84 0.05 -10.76 -1.50
C VAL A 84 -1.21 -9.93 -1.73
N GLY A 85 -1.06 -8.64 -2.01
CA GLY A 85 -2.20 -7.75 -2.21
C GLY A 85 -1.81 -6.28 -2.24
N VAL A 86 -2.83 -5.42 -2.13
CA VAL A 86 -2.68 -3.97 -2.12
C VAL A 86 -3.28 -3.44 -0.81
N ASP A 87 -2.53 -2.59 -0.13
CA ASP A 87 -3.01 -1.80 1.00
C ASP A 87 -3.94 -0.70 0.47
N MET A 88 -5.25 -0.93 0.61
CA MET A 88 -6.28 -0.01 0.14
C MET A 88 -6.49 1.20 1.08
N ASP A 89 -5.87 1.24 2.25
CA ASP A 89 -5.90 2.46 3.08
C ASP A 89 -4.90 3.49 2.56
N HIS A 90 -3.77 3.03 2.00
CA HIS A 90 -2.71 3.92 1.51
C HIS A 90 -2.62 4.02 -0.03
N CYS A 91 -3.34 3.17 -0.77
CA CYS A 91 -3.34 3.22 -2.24
C CYS A 91 -4.05 4.48 -2.76
N LYS A 92 -3.40 5.26 -3.62
CA LYS A 92 -4.02 6.43 -4.27
C LYS A 92 -4.67 6.14 -5.62
N GLY A 93 -4.63 4.90 -6.10
CA GLY A 93 -5.27 4.52 -7.37
C GLY A 93 -4.58 5.11 -8.62
N CYS A 94 -3.27 5.38 -8.56
CA CYS A 94 -2.53 6.01 -9.65
C CYS A 94 -2.34 5.13 -10.90
N GLY A 95 -2.53 3.81 -10.80
CA GLY A 95 -2.46 2.88 -11.93
C GLY A 95 -1.05 2.49 -12.40
N ILE A 96 0.03 3.02 -11.81
CA ILE A 96 1.42 2.67 -12.19
C ILE A 96 1.67 1.16 -12.07
N CYS A 97 1.15 0.53 -11.02
CA CYS A 97 1.28 -0.92 -10.80
C CYS A 97 0.65 -1.76 -11.92
N VAL A 98 -0.44 -1.27 -12.52
CA VAL A 98 -1.09 -1.86 -13.70
C VAL A 98 -0.24 -1.60 -14.94
N GLU A 99 0.25 -0.37 -15.13
CA GLU A 99 1.06 0.00 -16.30
C GLU A 99 2.30 -0.89 -16.45
N VAL A 100 3.05 -1.07 -15.36
CA VAL A 100 4.31 -1.83 -15.34
C VAL A 100 4.12 -3.35 -15.27
N CYS A 101 2.88 -3.85 -15.09
CA CYS A 101 2.63 -5.28 -15.01
C CYS A 101 2.99 -5.96 -16.36
N PRO A 102 3.95 -6.91 -16.38
CA PRO A 102 4.45 -7.48 -17.63
C PRO A 102 3.61 -8.63 -18.17
N THR A 103 2.61 -9.11 -17.41
CA THR A 103 1.81 -10.28 -17.80
C THR A 103 0.76 -9.89 -18.84
N ASN A 104 0.39 -10.83 -19.71
CA ASN A 104 -0.71 -10.67 -20.65
C ASN A 104 -1.71 -11.85 -20.50
N PRO A 105 -2.95 -11.60 -20.05
CA PRO A 105 -3.46 -10.34 -19.51
C PRO A 105 -2.70 -9.93 -18.24
N LYS A 106 -2.82 -8.64 -17.90
CA LYS A 106 -2.20 -8.10 -16.70
C LYS A 106 -2.83 -8.73 -15.46
N SER A 107 -2.00 -9.03 -14.45
CA SER A 107 -2.48 -9.52 -13.16
C SER A 107 -3.12 -8.41 -12.31
N LEU A 108 -2.99 -7.16 -12.74
CA LEU A 108 -3.62 -5.98 -12.12
C LEU A 108 -4.36 -5.22 -13.21
N LEU A 109 -5.59 -4.80 -12.94
CA LEU A 109 -6.38 -3.92 -13.82
C LEU A 109 -7.06 -2.82 -12.98
N MET A 110 -7.34 -1.67 -13.59
CA MET A 110 -8.02 -0.55 -12.92
C MET A 110 -9.52 -0.65 -13.09
N PHE A 111 -10.27 -0.54 -11.99
CA PHE A 111 -11.74 -0.51 -11.96
C PHE A 111 -12.23 0.68 -11.14
N ALA A 112 -13.52 1.00 -11.21
CA ALA A 112 -14.13 2.01 -10.34
C ALA A 112 -13.97 1.61 -8.86
N GLU A 113 -13.81 2.59 -7.97
CA GLU A 113 -13.67 2.33 -6.53
C GLU A 113 -14.81 1.48 -5.97
N GLN A 114 -16.03 1.73 -6.46
CA GLN A 114 -17.26 1.05 -6.04
C GLN A 114 -17.48 -0.30 -6.73
N ALA A 115 -16.60 -0.70 -7.65
CA ALA A 115 -16.73 -1.98 -8.34
C ALA A 115 -16.49 -3.14 -7.35
N ASP A 116 -17.30 -4.18 -7.52
CA ASP A 116 -17.22 -5.41 -6.74
C ASP A 116 -16.08 -6.29 -7.26
N GLU A 117 -15.08 -6.55 -6.41
CA GLU A 117 -13.84 -7.20 -6.84
C GLU A 117 -14.05 -8.66 -7.27
N GLU A 118 -14.97 -9.37 -6.62
CA GLU A 118 -15.29 -10.76 -6.97
C GLU A 118 -15.89 -10.85 -8.37
N THR A 119 -16.81 -9.94 -8.69
CA THR A 119 -17.44 -9.86 -10.02
C THR A 119 -16.42 -9.53 -11.10
N GLU A 120 -15.52 -8.56 -10.86
CA GLU A 120 -14.50 -8.18 -11.84
C GLU A 120 -13.45 -9.29 -12.06
N ILE A 121 -13.04 -9.98 -10.99
CA ILE A 121 -12.14 -11.14 -11.07
C ILE A 121 -12.80 -12.29 -11.86
N ALA A 122 -14.10 -12.52 -11.69
CA ALA A 122 -14.82 -13.54 -12.46
C ALA A 122 -14.91 -13.21 -13.96
N GLN A 123 -14.86 -11.94 -14.33
CA GLN A 123 -14.92 -11.45 -15.72
C GLN A 123 -13.54 -11.10 -16.30
N TRP A 124 -12.46 -11.63 -15.70
CA TRP A 124 -11.10 -11.28 -16.13
C TRP A 124 -10.85 -11.62 -17.61
N PRO A 125 -10.12 -10.77 -18.36
CA PRO A 125 -9.77 -11.07 -19.73
C PRO A 125 -9.07 -12.42 -19.87
N ALA A 126 -9.37 -13.15 -20.95
CA ALA A 126 -8.74 -14.42 -21.23
C ALA A 126 -7.25 -14.25 -21.55
N LYS A 127 -6.47 -15.31 -21.30
CA LYS A 127 -5.08 -15.39 -21.73
C LYS A 127 -5.01 -15.54 -23.24
N ASP A 128 -4.57 -14.50 -23.94
CA ASP A 128 -4.23 -14.63 -25.36
C ASP A 128 -3.10 -15.66 -25.50
N GLU A 129 -3.37 -16.77 -26.19
CA GLU A 129 -2.37 -17.82 -26.45
C GLU A 129 -1.35 -17.40 -27.53
N GLU A 130 -1.58 -16.27 -28.19
CA GLU A 130 -0.73 -15.77 -29.28
C GLU A 130 0.12 -14.58 -28.81
N LYS A 131 1.27 -14.87 -28.19
CA LYS A 131 2.50 -14.06 -28.28
C LYS A 131 3.72 -14.76 -27.68
#